data_AF-A0A2D7JLJ5-F1
#
_entry.id   AF-A0A2D7JLJ5-F1
#
_cell.length_a   1.000
_cell.length_b   1.000
_cell.length_c   1.000
_cell.angle_alpha   90.00
_cell.angle_beta   90.00
_cell.angle_gamma   90.00
#
_symmetry.space_group_name_H-M   'P 1'
#
loop_
_entity.id
_entity.type
_entity.pdbx_description
1 polymer ?
#
loop_
_entity_poly.entity_id
_entity_poly.type
_entity_poly.pdbx_seq_one_letter_code
_entity_poly.pdbx_strand_id
1 'polypeptide(L)' 'MTAKVVNLRRFRKTVARREKAAQAAENRRQFGRSKADKTSNAAALRQQEKALDGRRLSDPAGDDANHDADAAPE' A
#
# COMPACT_ATOMS: atom_id res chain seq x y z
N MET A 1 18.47 -42.00 38.16
CA MET A 1 18.06 -41.03 37.13
C MET A 1 17.45 -39.82 37.84
N THR A 2 18.03 -38.64 37.67
CA THR A 2 17.59 -37.42 38.37
C THR A 2 16.46 -36.74 37.61
N ALA A 3 15.25 -36.73 38.17
CA ALA A 3 14.13 -35.99 37.59
C ALA A 3 14.40 -34.48 37.68
N LYS A 4 14.54 -33.82 36.53
CA LYS A 4 14.66 -32.35 36.47
C LYS A 4 13.32 -31.73 36.85
N VAL A 5 13.25 -31.08 38.01
CA VAL A 5 12.08 -30.31 38.43
C VAL A 5 11.94 -29.09 37.50
N VAL A 6 10.95 -29.13 36.62
CA VAL A 6 10.68 -28.05 35.66
C VAL A 6 9.69 -27.06 36.25
N ASN A 7 10.05 -25.78 36.27
CA ASN A 7 9.15 -24.73 36.75
C ASN A 7 8.09 -24.41 35.68
N LEU A 8 6.89 -24.96 35.85
CA LEU A 8 5.74 -24.77 34.97
C LEU A 8 5.35 -23.29 34.77
N ARG A 9 5.49 -22.45 35.80
CA ARG A 9 5.20 -21.01 35.70
C ARG A 9 6.17 -20.30 34.76
N ARG A 10 7.46 -20.62 34.82
CA ARG A 10 8.46 -20.08 33.88
C ARG A 10 8.19 -20.56 32.46
N PHE A 11 7.84 -21.83 32.28
CA PHE A 11 7.48 -22.40 30.98
C PHE A 11 6.27 -21.68 30.36
N ARG A 12 5.16 -21.56 31.10
CA ARG A 12 3.97 -20.82 30.63
C ARG A 12 4.29 -19.37 30.24
N LYS A 13 5.13 -18.69 31.04
CA LYS A 13 5.60 -17.33 30.72
C LYS A 13 6.40 -17.28 29.43
N THR A 14 7.24 -18.29 29.16
CA THR A 14 7.99 -18.35 27.90
C THR A 14 7.08 -18.59 26.70
N VAL A 15 6.07 -19.46 26.82
CA VAL A 15 5.07 -19.71 25.78
C VAL A 15 4.29 -18.41 25.47
N ALA A 16 3.75 -17.75 26.49
CA ALA A 16 3.01 -16.50 26.31
C ALA A 16 3.85 -15.37 25.67
N ARG A 17 5.15 -15.29 25.98
CA ARG A 17 6.04 -14.32 25.30
C ARG A 17 6.25 -14.65 23.83
N ARG A 18 6.38 -15.94 23.48
CA ARG A 18 6.56 -16.39 22.09
C ARG A 18 5.32 -16.09 21.25
N GLU A 19 4.13 -16.37 21.79
CA GLU A 19 2.85 -16.05 21.13
C GLU A 19 2.71 -14.56 20.84
N LYS A 20 3.00 -13.70 21.85
CA LYS A 20 2.99 -12.25 21.67
C LYS A 20 4.00 -11.77 20.63
N ALA A 21 5.19 -12.37 20.58
CA ALA A 21 6.20 -12.03 19.58
C ALA A 21 5.75 -12.41 18.15
N ALA A 22 5.10 -13.57 17.99
CA ALA A 22 4.53 -14.01 16.72
C ALA A 22 3.41 -13.07 16.26
N GLN A 23 2.47 -12.73 17.14
CA GLN A 23 1.42 -11.74 16.86
C GLN A 23 2.00 -10.36 16.51
N ALA A 24 3.05 -9.92 17.20
CA ALA A 24 3.71 -8.66 16.88
C ALA A 24 4.47 -8.70 15.54
N ALA A 25 4.98 -9.86 15.12
CA ALA A 25 5.58 -10.03 13.80
C ALA A 25 4.49 -9.99 12.71
N GLU A 26 3.35 -10.64 12.96
CA GLU A 26 2.20 -10.59 12.06
C GLU A 26 1.66 -9.16 11.94
N ASN A 27 1.47 -8.46 13.06
CA ASN A 27 1.06 -7.06 13.05
C ASN A 27 2.10 -6.15 12.39
N ARG A 28 3.41 -6.46 12.46
CA ARG A 28 4.43 -5.75 11.69
C ARG A 28 4.36 -6.07 10.19
N ARG A 29 3.92 -7.25 9.77
CA ARG A 29 3.68 -7.54 8.36
C ARG A 29 2.41 -6.83 7.86
N GLN A 30 1.34 -6.95 8.62
CA GLN A 30 0.02 -6.42 8.28
C GLN A 30 -0.06 -4.89 8.42
N PHE A 31 0.63 -4.33 9.41
CA PHE A 31 0.55 -2.91 9.77
C PHE A 31 1.91 -2.21 9.82
N GLY A 32 3.00 -2.82 9.37
CA GLY A 32 4.38 -2.30 9.54
C GLY A 32 4.75 -1.05 8.77
N ARG A 33 3.84 -0.49 7.97
CA ARG A 33 4.03 0.87 7.47
C ARG A 33 3.56 1.84 8.55
N SER A 34 4.45 2.70 9.04
CA SER A 34 4.06 3.74 9.98
C SER A 34 3.05 4.68 9.32
N LYS A 35 2.29 5.44 10.13
CA LYS A 35 1.36 6.45 9.58
C LYS A 35 2.11 7.45 8.69
N ALA A 36 3.35 7.80 9.03
CA ALA A 36 4.20 8.70 8.25
C ALA A 36 4.62 8.08 6.89
N ASP A 37 4.94 6.80 6.86
CA ASP A 37 5.28 6.11 5.60
C ASP A 37 4.05 5.97 4.70
N LYS A 38 2.88 5.71 5.31
CA LYS A 38 1.60 5.67 4.58
C LYS A 38 1.26 7.03 3.98
N THR A 39 1.43 8.13 4.72
CA THR A 39 1.13 9.48 4.21
C THR A 39 2.12 9.92 3.15
N SER A 40 3.42 9.66 3.33
CA SER A 40 4.46 9.94 2.34
C SER A 40 4.20 9.19 1.03
N ASN A 41 3.90 7.89 1.12
CA ASN A 41 3.61 7.07 -0.07
C ASN A 41 2.29 7.48 -0.75
N ALA A 42 1.26 7.82 0.02
CA ALA A 42 0.01 8.34 -0.54
C ALA A 42 0.20 9.69 -1.23
N ALA A 43 1.08 10.55 -0.72
CA ALA A 43 1.44 11.80 -1.38
C ALA A 43 2.20 11.54 -2.69
N ALA A 44 3.15 10.59 -2.69
CA ALA A 44 3.88 10.19 -3.89
C ALA A 44 2.93 9.64 -4.98
N LEU A 45 1.99 8.77 -4.61
CA LEU A 45 0.97 8.22 -5.51
C LEU A 45 0.11 9.32 -6.13
N ARG A 46 -0.39 10.28 -5.33
CA ARG A 46 -1.20 11.39 -5.86
C ARG A 46 -0.44 12.25 -6.87
N GLN A 47 0.86 12.46 -6.67
CA GLN A 47 1.66 13.22 -7.63
C GLN A 47 1.85 12.45 -8.93
N GLN A 48 2.02 11.13 -8.85
CA GLN A 48 2.09 10.26 -10.02
C GLN A 48 0.75 10.26 -10.78
N GLU A 49 -0.38 10.11 -10.09
CA GLU A 49 -1.72 10.19 -10.69
C GLU A 49 -1.93 11.52 -11.42
N LYS A 50 -1.64 12.64 -10.77
CA LYS A 50 -1.72 13.97 -11.40
C LYS A 50 -0.82 14.10 -12.63
N ALA A 51 0.41 13.57 -12.56
CA ALA A 51 1.34 13.60 -13.69
C ALA A 51 0.84 12.74 -14.86
N LEU A 52 0.19 11.60 -14.58
CA LEU A 52 -0.41 10.73 -15.58
C LEU A 52 -1.66 11.35 -16.19
N ASP A 53 -2.55 11.90 -15.36
CA ASP A 53 -3.77 12.58 -15.82
C ASP A 53 -3.43 13.79 -16.69
N GLY A 54 -2.45 14.62 -16.30
CA GLY A 54 -2.00 15.76 -17.10
C GLY A 54 -1.27 15.38 -18.40
N ARG A 55 -0.82 14.11 -18.52
CA ARG A 55 -0.20 13.57 -19.74
C ARG A 55 -1.15 12.67 -20.53
N ARG A 56 -2.39 12.54 -20.08
CA ARG A 56 -3.41 11.77 -20.78
C ARG A 56 -3.79 12.56 -22.03
N LEU A 57 -3.39 12.07 -23.19
CA LEU A 57 -4.02 12.49 -24.44
C LEU A 57 -5.50 12.11 -24.32
N SER A 58 -6.40 13.09 -24.37
CA SER A 58 -7.79 12.81 -24.74
C SER A 58 -7.76 12.06 -26.07
N ASP A 59 -8.60 11.03 -26.19
CA ASP A 59 -8.76 10.31 -27.47
C ASP A 59 -8.86 11.32 -28.62
N PRO A 60 -8.19 11.08 -29.76
CA PRO A 60 -8.30 11.95 -30.94
C PRO A 60 -9.73 12.03 -31.50
N ALA A 61 -10.69 11.25 -30.97
CA ALA A 61 -12.09 11.31 -31.36
C ALA A 61 -12.82 12.63 -31.03
N GLY A 62 -12.17 13.57 -30.33
CA GLY A 62 -12.79 14.84 -29.90
C GLY A 62 -12.41 16.10 -30.68
N ASP A 63 -11.27 16.10 -31.39
CA ASP A 63 -10.74 17.33 -32.02
C ASP A 63 -11.01 17.39 -33.53
N ASP A 64 -11.37 16.27 -34.18
CA ASP A 64 -11.66 16.21 -35.61
C ASP A 64 -13.04 16.78 -35.97
N ALA A 65 -13.95 16.97 -35.00
CA ALA A 65 -15.33 17.39 -35.26
C ALA A 65 -15.49 18.88 -35.64
N ASN A 66 -14.43 19.70 -35.54
CA ASN A 66 -14.49 21.14 -35.80
C ASN A 66 -13.69 21.59 -37.05
N HIS A 67 -13.01 20.69 -37.77
CA HIS A 67 -12.22 21.07 -38.95
C HIS A 67 -12.97 20.91 -40.28
N ASP A 68 -14.07 20.15 -40.30
CA ASP A 68 -14.80 19.81 -41.54
C ASP A 68 -15.88 20.83 -41.93
N ALA A 69 -16.09 21.91 -41.16
CA ALA A 69 -17.17 22.88 -41.39
C ALA A 69 -16.79 24.08 -42.29
N ASP A 70 -15.51 24.29 -42.61
CA ASP A 70 -15.05 25.44 -43.39
C ASP A 70 -14.69 25.13 -44.87
N ALA A 71 -14.90 23.89 -45.33
CA ALA A 71 -14.61 23.50 -46.72
C ALA A 71 -15.87 23.51 -47.59
N ALA A 72 -16.40 24.71 -47.89
CA ALA A 72 -17.35 24.90 -48.99
C ALA A 72 -16.58 25.24 -50.28
N PRO A 73 -16.62 24.40 -51.34
CA PRO A 73 -16.29 24.86 -52.68
C PRO A 73 -17.56 25.28 -53.44
N GLU A 74 -17.38 26.35 -54.23
CA GLU A 74 -18.30 26.99 -55.17
C GLU A 74 -18.97 26.03 -56.19
#